data_AF-A0A5C7MB62-F1
#
_entry.id   AF-A0A5C7MB62-F1
#
_cell.length_a   1.000
_cell.length_b   1.000
_cell.length_c   1.000
_cell.angle_alpha   90.00
_cell.angle_beta   90.00
_cell.angle_gamma   90.00
#
_symmetry.space_group_name_H-M   'P 1'
#
loop_
_entity.id
_entity.type
_entity.pdbx_description
1 polymer ?
#
loop_
_entity_poly.entity_id
_entity_poly.type
_entity_poly.pdbx_seq_one_letter_code
_entity_poly.pdbx_strand_id
1 'polypeptide(L)'
;MRVNVYSQELTDEVNVLEKQSNTGLVYSAVQIMLHSSPMLHHPPQDDDRSAVTFWLPESTERREALAKAFEEMAARVRSARPETGLD
;
A
#
# COMPACT_ATOMS: atom_id res chain seq x y z
N MET A 1 3.44 16.72 -7.46
CA MET A 1 3.19 15.43 -8.17
C MET A 1 1.91 14.84 -7.61
N ARG A 2 1.04 14.27 -8.45
CA ARG A 2 -0.19 13.57 -8.03
C ARG A 2 -0.07 12.12 -8.43
N VAL A 3 -0.44 11.21 -7.54
CA VAL A 3 -0.59 9.78 -7.83
C VAL A 3 -2.06 9.45 -7.66
N ASN A 4 -2.70 8.94 -8.72
CA ASN A 4 -4.06 8.44 -8.66
C ASN A 4 -3.98 6.92 -8.65
N VAL A 5 -4.66 6.28 -7.69
CA VAL A 5 -4.76 4.82 -7.59
C VAL A 5 -6.25 4.50 -7.65
N TYR A 6 -6.65 3.67 -8.61
CA TYR A 6 -8.02 3.22 -8.76
C TYR A 6 -8.22 1.98 -7.89
N SER A 7 -9.28 1.97 -7.06
CA SER A 7 -9.48 0.90 -6.08
C SER A 7 -9.74 -0.47 -6.71
N GLN A 8 -10.19 -0.51 -7.96
CA GLN A 8 -10.36 -1.74 -8.74
C GLN A 8 -9.04 -2.51 -8.94
N GLU A 9 -7.91 -1.82 -8.83
CA GLU A 9 -6.58 -2.43 -8.96
C GLU A 9 -6.00 -2.90 -7.63
N LEU A 10 -6.57 -2.51 -6.48
CA LEU A 10 -6.06 -2.83 -5.15
C LEU A 10 -6.68 -4.12 -4.60
N THR A 11 -5.89 -4.93 -3.88
CA THR A 11 -6.40 -6.01 -3.03
C THR A 11 -6.55 -5.54 -1.58
N ASP A 12 -7.04 -6.43 -0.70
CA ASP A 12 -7.05 -6.23 0.75
C ASP A 12 -5.77 -6.72 1.45
N GLU A 13 -4.79 -7.20 0.69
CA GLU A 13 -3.53 -7.70 1.20
C GLU A 13 -2.58 -6.54 1.53
N VAL A 14 -2.19 -6.44 2.80
CA VAL A 14 -1.24 -5.46 3.30
C VAL A 14 -0.03 -6.16 3.89
N ASN A 15 1.16 -5.79 3.40
CA ASN A 15 2.43 -6.38 3.83
C ASN A 15 3.34 -5.31 4.45
N VAL A 16 4.19 -5.73 5.39
CA VAL A 16 5.30 -4.93 5.90
C VAL A 16 6.57 -5.40 5.21
N LEU A 17 7.37 -4.46 4.71
CA LEU A 17 8.64 -4.74 4.03
C LEU A 17 9.78 -4.03 4.77
N GLU A 18 10.95 -4.69 4.79
CA GLU A 18 12.22 -4.08 5.14
C GLU A 18 13.23 -4.23 4.00
N LYS A 19 14.02 -3.20 3.75
CA LYS A 19 15.10 -3.23 2.76
C LYS A 19 16.34 -2.56 3.29
N GLN A 20 17.45 -3.30 3.29
CA GLN A 20 18.76 -2.71 3.55
C GLN A 20 19.27 -2.01 2.30
N SER A 21 19.74 -0.78 2.47
CA SER A 21 20.42 -0.01 1.43
C SER A 21 21.91 -0.33 1.37
N ASN A 22 22.57 0.13 0.30
CA ASN A 22 24.02 0.04 0.15
C ASN A 22 24.81 0.84 1.19
N THR A 23 24.17 1.74 1.96
CA THR A 23 24.79 2.45 3.08
C THR A 23 24.68 1.69 4.41
N GLY A 24 24.03 0.52 4.40
CA GLY A 24 23.78 -0.30 5.59
C GLY A 24 22.53 0.08 6.38
N LEU A 25 21.89 1.23 6.06
CA LEU A 25 20.62 1.64 6.66
C LEU A 25 19.48 0.72 6.21
N VAL A 26 18.61 0.36 7.15
CA VAL A 26 17.40 -0.42 6.90
C VAL A 26 16.20 0.51 6.81
N TYR A 27 15.44 0.39 5.72
CA TYR A 27 14.20 1.13 5.51
C TYR A 27 13.03 0.17 5.68
N SER A 28 11.98 0.61 6.37
CA SER A 28 10.72 -0.11 6.46
C SER A 28 9.64 0.55 5.63
N ALA A 29 8.70 -0.24 5.12
CA ALA A 29 7.55 0.20 4.35
C ALA A 29 6.31 -0.61 4.73
N VAL A 30 5.14 -0.06 4.41
CA VAL A 30 3.91 -0.82 4.26
C VAL A 30 3.49 -0.80 2.80
N GLN A 31 2.95 -1.90 2.31
CA GLN A 31 2.46 -2.01 0.94
C GLN A 31 1.05 -2.58 0.93
N ILE A 32 0.22 -2.08 0.01
CA ILE A 32 -1.04 -2.71 -0.38
C ILE A 32 -0.82 -3.34 -1.76
N MET A 33 -1.11 -4.63 -1.89
CA MET A 33 -0.86 -5.36 -3.13
C MET A 33 -1.88 -4.97 -4.20
N LEU A 34 -1.45 -5.03 -5.46
CA LEU A 34 -2.34 -4.87 -6.60
C LEU A 34 -2.82 -6.23 -7.10
N HIS A 35 -4.00 -6.24 -7.70
CA HIS A 35 -4.43 -7.35 -8.53
C HIS A 35 -3.41 -7.58 -9.65
N SER A 36 -3.16 -8.85 -9.96
CA SER A 36 -2.39 -9.25 -11.12
C SER A 36 -3.17 -10.27 -11.92
N SER A 37 -2.80 -10.44 -13.19
CA SER A 37 -3.34 -11.52 -14.00
C SER A 37 -3.06 -12.87 -13.32
N PRO A 38 -4.07 -13.76 -13.22
CA PRO A 38 -3.89 -15.16 -12.80
C PRO A 38 -2.86 -15.94 -13.63
N MET A 39 -2.52 -15.42 -14.82
CA MET A 39 -1.54 -16.02 -15.74
C MET A 39 -0.10 -15.57 -15.47
N LEU A 40 0.11 -14.57 -14.60
CA LEU A 40 1.45 -14.21 -14.12
C LEU A 40 1.82 -15.14 -12.97
N HIS A 41 3.11 -15.43 -12.82
CA HIS A 41 3.60 -16.40 -11.84
C HIS A 41 3.13 -16.04 -10.42
N HIS A 42 2.37 -16.95 -9.80
CA HIS A 42 1.94 -16.90 -8.39
C HIS A 42 2.64 -17.87 -7.42
N PRO A 43 3.83 -18.47 -7.69
CA PRO A 43 4.48 -19.23 -6.64
C PRO A 43 4.77 -18.30 -5.45
N PRO A 44 4.51 -18.71 -4.19
CA PRO A 44 4.82 -17.89 -3.01
C PRO A 44 6.29 -17.44 -2.88
N GLN A 45 7.17 -18.02 -3.68
CA GLN A 45 8.62 -17.77 -3.68
C GLN A 45 9.04 -16.75 -4.74
N ASP A 46 8.11 -16.32 -5.60
CA ASP A 46 8.34 -15.46 -6.77
C ASP A 46 7.08 -14.62 -7.04
N ASP A 47 6.76 -13.75 -6.08
CA ASP A 47 5.59 -12.87 -6.16
C ASP A 47 5.92 -11.59 -6.94
N ASP A 48 5.71 -11.65 -8.25
CA ASP A 48 5.92 -10.53 -9.18
C ASP A 48 4.73 -9.54 -9.23
N ARG A 49 3.80 -9.63 -8.27
CA ARG A 49 2.68 -8.70 -8.18
C ARG A 49 3.17 -7.29 -7.89
N SER A 50 2.52 -6.32 -8.51
CA SER A 50 2.75 -4.91 -8.22
C SER A 50 2.11 -4.53 -6.89
N ALA A 51 2.61 -3.47 -6.26
CA ALA A 51 2.08 -2.94 -5.01
C ALA A 51 2.20 -1.42 -4.96
N VAL A 52 1.34 -0.78 -4.16
CA VAL A 52 1.54 0.61 -3.75
C VAL A 52 2.31 0.61 -2.44
N THR A 53 3.57 1.06 -2.48
CA THR A 53 4.47 1.04 -1.33
C THR A 53 4.60 2.42 -0.69
N PHE A 54 4.38 2.49 0.62
CA PHE A 54 4.61 3.67 1.45
C PHE A 54 5.83 3.44 2.35
N TRP A 55 6.95 4.07 1.99
CA TRP A 55 8.16 4.05 2.81
C TRP A 55 7.95 4.87 4.08
N LEU A 56 8.30 4.28 5.22
CA LEU A 56 8.02 4.87 6.52
C LEU A 56 9.14 5.83 6.94
N PRO A 57 8.79 7.01 7.50
CA PRO A 57 9.79 7.95 7.99
C PRO A 57 10.55 7.36 9.18
N GLU A 58 11.79 7.77 9.43
CA GLU A 58 12.55 7.31 10.60
C GLU A 58 11.93 7.80 11.92
N SER A 59 11.51 9.08 11.96
CA SER A 59 10.94 9.72 13.15
C SER A 59 9.64 9.06 13.62
N THR A 60 9.59 8.70 14.90
CA THR A 60 8.39 8.15 15.57
C THR A 60 7.18 9.07 15.46
N GLU A 61 7.36 10.38 15.64
CA GLU A 61 6.28 11.37 15.52
C GLU A 61 5.70 11.37 14.11
N ARG A 62 6.56 11.34 13.08
CA ARG A 62 6.11 11.31 11.68
C ARG A 62 5.47 9.97 11.32
N ARG A 63 5.92 8.86 11.90
CA ARG A 63 5.27 7.55 11.74
C ARG A 63 3.86 7.57 12.30
N GLU A 64 3.69 8.08 13.50
CA GLU A 64 2.38 8.20 14.15
C GLU A 64 1.43 9.12 13.37
N ALA A 65 1.93 10.25 12.88
CA ALA A 65 1.14 11.15 12.04
C ALA A 65 0.67 10.47 10.74
N LEU A 66 1.53 9.67 10.11
CA LEU A 66 1.17 8.90 8.91
C LEU A 66 0.15 7.80 9.23
N ALA A 67 0.30 7.08 10.35
CA ALA A 67 -0.65 6.07 10.79
C ALA A 67 -2.05 6.65 10.99
N LYS A 68 -2.16 7.79 11.69
CA LYS A 68 -3.43 8.52 11.84
C LYS A 68 -4.04 8.95 10.51
N ALA A 69 -3.21 9.33 9.54
CA ALA A 69 -3.71 9.66 8.20
C ALA A 69 -4.32 8.43 7.51
N PHE A 70 -3.71 7.25 7.64
CA PHE A 70 -4.28 6.01 7.12
C PHE A 70 -5.58 5.61 7.83
N GLU A 71 -5.66 5.79 9.15
CA GLU A 71 -6.90 5.57 9.92
C GLU A 71 -8.01 6.50 9.46
N GLU A 72 -7.70 7.79 9.26
CA GLU A 72 -8.65 8.78 8.74
C GLU A 72 -9.07 8.42 7.31
N MET A 73 -8.16 7.99 6.45
CA MET A 73 -8.52 7.48 5.11
C MET A 73 -9.51 6.33 5.20
N ALA A 74 -9.27 5.35 6.09
CA ALA A 74 -10.19 4.24 6.29
C ALA A 74 -11.57 4.71 6.81
N ALA A 75 -11.60 5.69 7.72
CA ALA A 75 -12.86 6.31 8.17
C ALA A 75 -13.60 7.00 7.01
N ARG A 76 -12.86 7.73 6.16
CA ARG A 76 -13.42 8.43 5.00
C ARG A 76 -13.98 7.47 3.96
N VAL A 77 -13.28 6.38 3.64
CA VAL A 77 -13.78 5.32 2.75
C VAL A 77 -15.12 4.78 3.24
N ARG A 78 -15.26 4.51 4.56
CA ARG A 78 -16.52 4.00 5.13
C ARG A 78 -17.66 5.02 5.10
N SER A 79 -17.35 6.31 5.22
CA SER A 79 -18.34 7.39 5.32
C SER A 79 -18.71 8.03 3.98
N ALA A 80 -17.88 7.81 2.95
CA ALA A 80 -18.09 8.39 1.62
C ALA A 80 -19.40 7.87 1.01
N ARG A 81 -20.04 8.70 0.19
CA ARG A 81 -21.22 8.27 -0.54
C ARG A 81 -20.81 7.19 -1.55
N PRO A 82 -21.61 6.12 -1.71
CA PRO A 82 -21.39 5.16 -2.78
C PRO A 82 -21.31 5.85 -4.14
N GLU A 83 -20.49 5.29 -5.03
CA GLU A 83 -20.44 5.76 -6.41
C GLU A 83 -21.80 5.53 -7.09
N THR A 84 -22.16 6.39 -8.02
CA THR A 84 -23.41 6.28 -8.80
C THR A 84 -23.16 5.62 -10.16
N GLY A 85 -22.01 4.95 -10.33
CA GLY A 85 -21.62 4.25 -11.55
C GLY A 85 -22.34 2.90 -11.69
N LEU A 86 -22.10 2.23 -12.83
CA LEU A 86 -22.48 0.83 -13.02
C LEU A 86 -21.29 -0.03 -12.61
N ASP A 87 -21.50 -0.96 -11.67
CA ASP A 87 -20.51 -1.97 -11.27
C ASP A 87 -20.09 -2.89 -12.42
#